data_AF-A0A950B6V3-F1
#
_entry.id   AF-A0A950B6V3-F1
#
_cell.length_a   1.000
_cell.length_b   1.000
_cell.length_c   1.000
_cell.angle_alpha   90.00
_cell.angle_beta   90.00
_cell.angle_gamma   90.00
#
_symmetry.space_group_name_H-M   'P 1'
#
loop_
_entity.id
_entity.type
_entity.pdbx_description
1 polymer ?
#
loop_
_entity_poly.entity_id
_entity_poly.type
_entity_poly.pdbx_seq_one_letter_code
_entity_poly.pdbx_strand_id
1 'polypeptide(L)'
;MTPAQRLQAALQSSSPAQAVAALARTLRDEGLSQVALYRLYLAEHARRDLDPICLDALADAMDLIWGGGWAKDNALFAQELTPERLDAE
;
A
#
# COMPACT_ATOMS: atom_id res chain seq x y z
N MET A 1 3.47 -6.03 -16.67
CA MET A 1 3.21 -6.67 -15.36
C MET A 1 2.09 -5.90 -14.69
N THR A 2 1.11 -6.57 -14.09
CA THR A 2 0.03 -5.88 -13.36
C THR A 2 0.54 -5.32 -12.02
N PRO A 3 -0.11 -4.32 -11.43
CA PRO A 3 0.24 -3.81 -10.10
C PRO A 3 0.28 -4.92 -9.02
N ALA A 4 -0.67 -5.86 -9.05
CA ALA A 4 -0.70 -7.00 -8.13
C ALA A 4 0.53 -7.91 -8.27
N GLN A 5 0.94 -8.23 -9.51
CA GLN A 5 2.16 -9.01 -9.75
C GLN A 5 3.42 -8.28 -9.27
N ARG A 6 3.47 -6.94 -9.41
CA ARG A 6 4.59 -6.14 -8.89
C ARG A 6 4.62 -6.13 -7.36
N LEU A 7 3.46 -6.07 -6.72
CA LEU A 7 3.33 -6.12 -5.27
C LEU A 7 3.78 -7.49 -4.72
N GLN A 8 3.34 -8.57 -5.35
CA GLN A 8 3.81 -9.92 -5.00
C GLN A 8 5.33 -10.05 -5.16
N ALA A 9 5.92 -9.51 -6.22
CA ALA A 9 7.37 -9.50 -6.38
C ALA A 9 8.08 -8.68 -5.30
N ALA A 10 7.51 -7.55 -4.87
CA ALA A 10 8.06 -6.73 -3.79
C ALA A 10 8.05 -7.46 -2.44
N LEU A 11 7.01 -8.26 -2.17
CA LEU A 11 6.91 -9.08 -0.96
C LEU A 11 7.96 -10.20 -0.91
N GLN A 12 8.41 -10.70 -2.06
CA GLN A 12 9.48 -11.71 -2.15
C GLN A 12 10.90 -11.11 -2.06
N SER A 13 11.03 -9.80 -1.85
CA SER A 13 12.32 -9.14 -1.71
C SER A 13 12.97 -9.45 -0.36
N SER A 14 14.30 -9.33 -0.29
CA SER A 14 15.05 -9.44 0.97
C SER A 14 14.66 -8.37 2.01
N SER A 15 13.98 -7.30 1.60
CA SER A 15 13.40 -6.30 2.50
C SER A 15 11.99 -5.93 2.03
N PRO A 16 10.95 -6.69 2.43
CA PRO A 16 9.57 -6.48 2.00
C PRO A 16 9.06 -5.07 2.33
N ALA A 17 9.29 -4.58 3.56
CA ALA A 17 8.83 -3.25 3.98
C ALA A 17 9.33 -2.12 3.07
N GLN A 18 10.62 -2.12 2.74
CA GLN A 18 11.20 -1.11 1.85
C GLN A 18 10.68 -1.26 0.42
N ALA A 19 10.62 -2.48 -0.10
CA ALA A 19 10.20 -2.75 -1.48
C ALA A 19 8.71 -2.40 -1.70
N VAL A 20 7.84 -2.76 -0.76
CA VAL A 20 6.40 -2.53 -0.81
C VAL A 20 6.09 -1.03 -0.70
N ALA A 21 6.77 -0.31 0.19
CA ALA A 21 6.62 1.14 0.31
C ALA A 21 7.21 1.90 -0.90
N ALA A 22 8.31 1.42 -1.49
CA ALA A 22 8.86 1.98 -2.71
C ALA A 22 7.90 1.77 -3.89
N LEU A 23 7.33 0.57 -4.02
CA LEU A 23 6.34 0.27 -5.05
C LEU A 23 5.11 1.17 -4.94
N ALA A 24 4.64 1.45 -3.72
CA ALA A 24 3.49 2.32 -3.49
C ALA A 24 3.74 3.73 -4.07
N ARG A 25 4.95 4.27 -3.87
CA ARG A 25 5.37 5.56 -4.44
C ARG A 25 5.44 5.51 -5.96
N THR A 26 6.04 4.45 -6.51
CA THR A 26 6.12 4.26 -7.96
C THR A 26 4.74 4.19 -8.60
N LEU A 27 3.82 3.41 -8.03
CA LEU A 27 2.46 3.27 -8.55
C LEU A 27 1.66 4.58 -8.45
N ARG A 28 1.85 5.36 -7.38
CA ARG A 28 1.31 6.73 -7.28
C ARG A 28 1.84 7.62 -8.40
N ASP A 29 3.16 7.61 -8.62
CA ASP A 29 3.81 8.45 -9.64
C ASP A 29 3.43 8.02 -11.07
N GLU A 30 3.05 6.75 -11.25
CA GLU A 30 2.44 6.22 -12.48
C GLU A 30 0.94 6.59 -12.63
N GLY A 31 0.35 7.25 -11.64
CA GLY A 31 -1.01 7.82 -11.70
C GLY A 31 -2.10 6.99 -11.04
N LEU A 32 -1.78 5.95 -10.25
CA LEU A 32 -2.81 5.25 -9.48
C LEU A 32 -3.39 6.15 -8.39
N SER A 33 -4.72 6.14 -8.28
CA SER A 33 -5.43 6.87 -7.23
C SER A 33 -5.12 6.30 -5.85
N GLN A 34 -5.26 7.15 -4.82
CA GLN A 34 -5.10 6.74 -3.42
C GLN A 34 -6.01 5.55 -3.06
N VAL A 35 -7.25 5.55 -3.53
CA VAL A 35 -8.22 4.46 -3.30
C VAL A 35 -7.79 3.19 -4.01
N ALA A 36 -7.40 3.28 -5.29
CA ALA A 36 -6.94 2.12 -6.06
C ALA A 36 -5.70 1.49 -5.43
N LEU A 37 -4.75 2.31 -4.96
CA LEU A 37 -3.56 1.84 -4.24
C LEU A 37 -3.93 1.15 -2.94
N TYR A 38 -4.81 1.76 -2.14
CA TYR A 38 -5.23 1.21 -0.85
C TYR A 38 -5.95 -0.12 -1.02
N ARG A 39 -6.87 -0.23 -1.99
CA ARG A 39 -7.59 -1.47 -2.32
C ARG A 39 -6.64 -2.58 -2.78
N LEU A 40 -5.65 -2.24 -3.60
CA LEU A 40 -4.64 -3.20 -4.05
C LEU A 40 -3.88 -3.81 -2.86
N TYR A 41 -3.44 -2.96 -1.93
CA TYR A 41 -2.66 -3.40 -0.76
C TYR A 41 -3.54 -4.15 0.24
N LEU A 42 -4.76 -3.68 0.48
CA LEU A 42 -5.74 -4.35 1.33
C LEU A 42 -6.08 -5.76 0.82
N ALA A 43 -6.22 -5.92 -0.50
CA ALA A 43 -6.51 -7.22 -1.10
C ALA A 43 -5.37 -8.23 -0.88
N GLU A 44 -4.12 -7.80 -0.99
CA GLU A 44 -2.96 -8.66 -0.67
C GLU A 44 -2.83 -8.88 0.85
N HIS A 45 -3.08 -7.87 1.69
CA HIS A 45 -3.04 -8.01 3.16
C HIS A 45 -4.12 -8.97 3.69
N ALA A 46 -5.26 -9.08 3.02
CA ALA A 46 -6.34 -10.01 3.39
C ALA A 46 -6.00 -11.49 3.08
N ARG A 47 -4.86 -11.77 2.46
CA ARG A 47 -4.45 -13.13 2.14
C ARG A 47 -4.00 -13.89 3.38
N ARG A 48 -4.45 -15.14 3.48
CA ARG A 48 -4.18 -16.00 4.65
C ARG A 48 -2.83 -16.71 4.60
N ASP A 49 -2.14 -16.68 3.46
CA ASP A 49 -0.90 -17.40 3.20
C ASP A 49 0.36 -16.54 3.35
N LEU A 50 0.22 -15.26 3.72
CA LEU A 50 1.37 -14.38 3.94
C LEU A 50 2.02 -14.62 5.29
N ASP A 51 3.35 -14.55 5.30
CA ASP A 51 4.11 -14.54 6.54
C ASP A 51 3.90 -13.21 7.31
N PRO A 52 4.16 -13.19 8.63
CA PRO A 52 3.97 -12.00 9.45
C PRO A 52 4.78 -10.77 8.99
N ILE A 53 5.99 -10.97 8.45
CA ILE A 53 6.85 -9.86 8.00
C ILE A 53 6.23 -9.18 6.77
N CYS A 54 5.67 -9.96 5.85
CA CYS A 54 4.93 -9.47 4.70
C CYS A 54 3.64 -8.75 5.10
N LEU A 55 2.91 -9.27 6.11
CA LEU A 55 1.72 -8.61 6.63
C LEU A 55 2.04 -7.25 7.25
N ASP A 56 3.08 -7.18 8.11
CA ASP A 56 3.54 -5.93 8.71
C ASP A 56 3.99 -4.93 7.64
N ALA A 57 4.75 -5.38 6.63
CA ALA A 57 5.17 -4.54 5.51
C ALA A 57 4.00 -3.94 4.72
N LEU A 58 2.92 -4.70 4.54
CA LEU A 58 1.70 -4.23 3.89
C LEU A 58 0.94 -3.24 4.77
N ALA A 59 0.80 -3.53 6.06
CA ALA A 59 0.14 -2.64 7.02
C ALA A 59 0.86 -1.28 7.11
N ASP A 60 2.19 -1.27 7.22
CA ASP A 60 3.01 -0.05 7.22
C ASP A 60 2.79 0.77 5.95
N ALA A 61 2.77 0.12 4.78
CA ALA A 61 2.53 0.80 3.52
C ALA A 61 1.09 1.33 3.42
N MET A 62 0.10 0.58 3.91
CA MET A 62 -1.30 1.01 3.98
C MET A 62 -1.47 2.25 4.86
N ASP A 63 -0.74 2.36 5.96
CA ASP A 63 -0.74 3.56 6.81
C ASP A 63 -0.21 4.78 6.07
N LEU A 64 0.88 4.62 5.29
CA LEU A 64 1.40 5.70 4.47
C LEU A 64 0.42 6.12 3.37
N ILE A 65 -0.33 5.18 2.78
CA ILE A 65 -1.35 5.46 1.76
C ILE A 65 -2.57 6.15 2.38
N TRP A 66 -3.00 5.69 3.57
CA TRP A 66 -4.10 6.29 4.31
C TRP A 66 -3.78 7.73 4.71
N GLY A 67 -2.55 7.99 5.16
CA GLY A 67 -2.06 9.34 5.48
C GLY A 67 -2.50 9.87 6.85
N GLY A 68 -3.13 9.03 7.68
CA GLY A 68 -3.59 9.38 9.03
C GLY A 68 -2.58 9.06 10.12
N GLY A 69 -2.75 9.67 11.30
CA GLY A 69 -2.08 9.31 12.56
C GLY A 69 -0.55 9.25 12.53
N TRP A 70 0.00 8.10 12.14
CA TRP A 70 1.41 7.73 12.12
C TRP A 70 2.17 8.22 10.87
N ALA A 71 1.47 8.50 9.77
CA ALA A 71 2.08 8.93 8.51
C ALA A 71 2.26 10.45 8.38
N LYS A 72 2.18 11.23 9.48
CA LYS A 72 2.32 12.70 9.42
C LYS A 72 3.64 13.10 8.75
N ASP A 73 3.53 13.96 7.74
CA ASP A 73 4.58 14.40 6.81
C ASP A 73 5.23 13.31 5.92
N ASN A 74 4.87 12.04 6.11
CA ASN A 74 5.36 10.89 5.34
C ASN A 74 4.27 10.23 4.46
N ALA A 75 3.05 10.74 4.53
CA ALA A 75 1.92 10.26 3.76
C ALA A 75 2.23 10.29 2.26
N LEU A 76 1.79 9.26 1.54
CA LEU A 76 1.97 9.18 0.09
C LEU A 76 1.11 10.22 -0.64
N PHE A 77 0.00 10.63 -0.03
CA PHE A 77 -0.96 11.58 -0.59
C PHE A 77 -1.17 12.72 0.40
N ALA A 78 -1.40 13.93 -0.12
CA ALA A 78 -1.58 15.13 0.69
C ALA A 78 -2.88 15.12 1.52
N GLN A 79 -3.87 14.33 1.10
CA GLN A 79 -5.16 14.19 1.77
C GLN A 79 -5.22 12.84 2.45
N GLU A 80 -5.76 12.81 3.66
CA GLU A 80 -6.09 11.57 4.34
C GLU A 80 -7.18 10.82 3.55
N LEU A 81 -7.04 9.50 3.47
CA LEU A 81 -8.08 8.63 2.96
C LEU A 81 -9.16 8.50 4.03
N THR A 82 -10.42 8.71 3.65
CA THR A 82 -11.55 8.50 4.57
C THR A 82 -12.35 7.28 4.10
N PRO A 83 -13.07 6.59 5.01
CA PRO A 83 -13.95 5.49 4.64
C PRO A 83 -14.94 5.88 3.53
N GLU A 84 -15.49 7.09 3.59
CA GLU A 84 -16.46 7.58 2.59
C GLU A 84 -15.84 7.69 1.20
N ARG A 85 -14.57 8.09 1.11
CA ARG A 85 -13.83 8.13 -0.17
C ARG A 85 -13.50 6.74 -0.68
N LEU A 86 -13.22 5.80 0.23
CA LEU A 86 -12.97 4.40 -0.11
C LEU A 86 -14.24 3.71 -0.63
N ASP A 87 -15.43 4.11 -0.18
CA ASP A 87 -16.71 3.55 -0.62
C ASP A 87 -17.30 4.22 -1.87
N ALA A 88 -16.94 5.48 -2.14
CA ALA A 88 -17.52 6.28 -3.23
C ALA A 88 -16.90 6.03 -4.63
N GLU A 89 -15.67 5.52 -4.70
CA GLU A 89 -14.94 5.21 -5.95
C GLU A 89 -15.01 3.72 -6.31
#